data_AF-A0A392MCY0-F1
#
_entry.id   AF-A0A392MCY0-F1
#
_cell.length_a   1.000
_cell.length_b   1.000
_cell.length_c   1.000
_cell.angle_alpha   90.00
_cell.angle_beta   90.00
_cell.angle_gamma   90.00
#
_symmetry.space_group_name_H-M   'P 1'
#
loop_
_entity.id
_entity.type
_entity.pdbx_description
1 polymer ?
#
loop_
_entity_poly.entity_id
_entity_poly.type
_entity_poly.pdbx_seq_one_letter_code
_entity_poly.pdbx_strand_id
1 'polypeptide(L)'
;HQDEDDIEPTMVQKDKSDYTSGIGHLKDSVVEDKNILALDGQNDNEKESLIYNFNKSVVQPKEKLSSHIANRCKSDSYRFVEYWVPAQISHVQLEQYCATLLSNASILCSSPKIDCVGAIRDVLISIRKCCNHPYVIDPSVQTVLFKDLEEVDYPSEKEKVVEYLNVGIKASGKLQLLDSMLTELRKNNLRALVLFQFRVEEGKRGMEKG
;
A
#
# COMPACT_ATOMS: atom_id res chain seq x y z
N HIS A 1 -28.01 3.13 -29.64
CA HIS A 1 -28.35 1.92 -28.87
C HIS A 1 -27.19 0.96 -29.06
N GLN A 2 -26.31 0.94 -28.06
CA GLN A 2 -25.34 -0.11 -27.79
C GLN A 2 -24.74 0.24 -26.42
N ASP A 3 -25.50 -0.17 -25.42
CA ASP A 3 -25.07 -0.71 -24.12
C ASP A 3 -23.63 -0.35 -23.69
N GLU A 4 -23.50 0.76 -22.96
CA GLU A 4 -22.47 0.85 -21.94
C GLU A 4 -22.94 -0.07 -20.81
N ASP A 5 -22.34 -1.25 -20.71
CA ASP A 5 -22.45 -2.08 -19.53
C ASP A 5 -21.90 -1.26 -18.35
N ASP A 6 -22.81 -0.66 -17.58
CA ASP A 6 -22.53 -0.10 -16.26
C ASP A 6 -22.03 -1.24 -15.37
N ILE A 7 -20.71 -1.47 -15.37
CA ILE A 7 -20.05 -2.32 -14.39
C ILE A 7 -20.16 -1.56 -13.06
N GLU A 8 -21.24 -1.81 -12.35
CA GLU A 8 -21.46 -1.27 -11.02
C GLU A 8 -20.31 -1.77 -10.12
N PRO A 9 -19.47 -0.87 -9.57
CA PRO A 9 -18.34 -1.28 -8.74
C PRO A 9 -18.88 -1.90 -7.44
N THR A 10 -18.96 -3.23 -7.42
CA THR A 10 -19.45 -3.96 -6.25
C THR A 10 -18.39 -3.92 -5.16
N MET A 11 -18.72 -3.28 -4.03
CA MET A 11 -17.90 -3.33 -2.82
C MET A 11 -17.96 -4.74 -2.25
N VAL A 12 -16.80 -5.40 -2.13
CA VAL A 12 -16.71 -6.74 -1.54
C VAL A 12 -16.28 -6.61 -0.09
N GLN A 13 -17.11 -7.10 0.83
CA GLN A 13 -16.72 -7.30 2.22
C GLN A 13 -15.64 -8.36 2.27
N LYS A 14 -14.55 -8.08 2.98
CA LYS A 14 -13.43 -9.01 3.08
C LYS A 14 -13.85 -10.27 3.84
N ASP A 15 -13.67 -11.43 3.22
CA ASP A 15 -13.91 -12.71 3.88
C ASP A 15 -12.78 -13.02 4.87
N LYS A 16 -13.15 -13.65 6.00
CA LYS A 16 -12.22 -13.98 7.09
C LYS A 16 -11.03 -14.87 6.68
N SER A 17 -11.05 -15.48 5.50
CA SER A 17 -9.96 -16.31 4.96
C SER A 17 -8.79 -15.49 4.38
N ASP A 18 -8.99 -14.22 4.06
CA ASP A 18 -7.96 -13.38 3.41
C ASP A 18 -6.95 -12.81 4.41
N TYR A 19 -7.14 -13.08 5.71
CA TYR A 19 -6.18 -12.76 6.75
C TYR A 19 -5.06 -13.80 6.81
N THR A 20 -4.12 -13.79 5.85
CA THR A 20 -2.74 -14.14 6.20
C THR A 20 -2.07 -12.92 6.81
N SER A 21 -2.25 -12.79 8.14
CA SER A 21 -1.42 -12.01 9.07
C SER A 21 -1.25 -10.51 8.77
N GLY A 22 -2.24 -9.72 9.20
CA GLY A 22 -2.16 -8.25 9.29
C GLY A 22 -2.74 -7.65 10.57
N ILE A 23 -3.10 -8.50 11.54
CA ILE A 23 -3.36 -8.12 12.92
C ILE A 23 -2.14 -8.60 13.69
N GLY A 24 -1.56 -7.74 14.53
CA GLY A 24 -0.45 -8.07 15.42
C GLY A 24 -0.83 -9.17 16.41
N HIS A 25 -0.89 -10.39 15.91
CA HIS A 25 -0.70 -11.59 16.67
C HIS A 25 0.81 -11.82 16.71
N LEU A 26 1.35 -12.15 17.89
CA LEU A 26 2.64 -12.83 17.98
C LEU A 26 2.63 -13.88 16.87
N LYS A 27 3.47 -13.73 15.85
CA LYS A 27 3.59 -14.78 14.83
C LYS A 27 3.98 -16.02 15.62
N ASP A 28 3.28 -17.12 15.42
CA ASP A 28 3.52 -18.42 16.07
C ASP A 28 4.86 -19.06 15.64
N SER A 29 5.89 -18.26 15.42
CA SER A 29 7.26 -18.70 15.30
C SER A 29 7.84 -18.77 16.70
N VAL A 30 8.05 -19.99 17.19
CA VAL A 30 8.78 -20.31 18.44
C VAL A 30 10.12 -19.57 18.56
N VAL A 31 10.66 -19.03 17.46
CA VAL A 31 11.88 -18.23 17.40
C VAL A 31 11.65 -16.76 17.83
N GLU A 32 10.54 -16.15 17.45
CA GLU A 32 10.24 -14.74 17.80
C GLU A 32 9.93 -14.61 19.30
N ASP A 33 9.21 -15.58 19.88
CA ASP A 33 8.91 -15.62 21.32
C ASP A 33 10.16 -15.75 22.18
N LYS A 34 11.15 -16.54 21.72
CA LYS A 34 12.46 -16.68 22.38
C LYS A 34 13.25 -15.37 22.35
N ASN A 35 13.19 -14.64 21.24
CA ASN A 35 13.89 -13.37 21.09
C ASN A 35 13.26 -12.26 21.94
N ILE A 36 11.93 -12.23 22.07
CA ILE A 36 11.23 -11.27 22.93
C ILE A 36 11.54 -11.54 24.40
N LEU A 37 11.56 -12.81 24.83
CA LEU A 37 11.94 -13.19 26.20
C LEU A 37 13.42 -12.90 26.51
N ALA A 38 14.30 -13.01 25.52
CA ALA A 38 15.72 -12.71 25.70
C ALA A 38 15.99 -11.20 25.93
N LEU A 39 15.10 -10.32 25.46
CA LEU A 39 15.21 -8.87 25.66
C LEU A 39 14.71 -8.41 27.05
N ASP A 40 13.89 -9.21 27.73
CA ASP A 40 13.36 -8.93 29.07
C ASP A 40 14.28 -9.45 30.21
N GLY A 41 15.44 -10.01 29.85
CA GLY A 41 16.41 -10.57 30.78
C GLY A 41 17.27 -9.51 31.47
N GLN A 42 16.90 -9.16 32.70
CA GLN A 42 17.81 -8.56 33.68
C GLN A 42 19.03 -9.47 33.93
N ASN A 43 20.22 -8.88 33.79
CA ASN A 43 21.51 -9.18 34.42
C ASN A 43 21.91 -10.65 34.68
N ASP A 44 22.89 -11.10 33.89
CA ASP A 44 24.13 -11.79 34.29
C ASP A 44 24.13 -12.57 35.62
N ASN A 45 23.96 -13.91 35.55
CA ASN A 45 24.86 -14.92 36.17
C ASN A 45 24.36 -16.38 36.27
N GLU A 46 23.29 -16.83 35.59
CA GLU A 46 22.87 -18.25 35.68
C GLU A 46 22.47 -18.88 34.33
N LYS A 47 23.27 -18.65 33.27
CA LYS A 47 22.93 -19.10 31.91
C LYS A 47 22.97 -20.61 31.69
N GLU A 48 23.59 -21.39 32.57
CA GLU A 48 23.80 -22.84 32.33
C GLU A 48 22.77 -23.76 33.02
N SER A 49 22.17 -23.33 34.14
CA SER A 49 21.17 -24.13 34.88
C SER A 49 19.79 -24.13 34.23
N LEU A 50 19.46 -23.06 33.48
CA LEU A 50 18.12 -22.84 32.95
C LEU A 50 17.81 -23.64 31.67
N ILE A 51 18.83 -24.04 30.91
CA ILE A 51 18.66 -24.79 29.65
C ILE A 51 18.15 -26.22 29.92
N TYR A 52 18.57 -26.84 31.03
CA TYR A 52 18.15 -28.22 31.36
C TYR A 52 16.69 -28.32 31.83
N ASN A 53 16.16 -27.27 32.46
CA ASN A 53 14.80 -27.27 33.01
C ASN A 53 13.72 -26.80 32.02
N PHE A 54 14.09 -26.21 30.88
CA PHE A 54 13.10 -25.62 29.94
C PHE A 54 12.33 -26.65 29.11
N ASN A 55 12.81 -27.89 29.03
CA ASN A 55 12.12 -28.97 28.32
C ASN A 55 10.91 -29.55 29.08
N LYS A 56 10.60 -29.08 30.31
CA LYS A 56 9.56 -29.67 31.17
C LYS A 56 8.32 -28.81 31.43
N SER A 57 8.26 -27.53 31.07
CA SER A 57 7.00 -26.77 31.26
C SER A 57 6.77 -25.64 30.25
N VAL A 58 6.01 -25.96 29.21
CA VAL A 58 5.44 -25.00 28.24
C VAL A 58 4.38 -24.07 28.88
N VAL A 59 4.00 -24.31 30.14
CA VAL A 59 2.89 -23.62 30.82
C VAL A 59 3.30 -22.29 31.48
N GLN A 60 4.52 -22.19 32.03
CA GLN A 60 4.94 -21.00 32.79
C GLN A 60 5.35 -19.74 31.98
N PRO A 61 5.85 -19.83 30.73
CA PRO A 61 6.24 -18.61 29.99
C PRO A 61 5.06 -17.68 29.67
N LYS A 62 3.85 -18.26 29.49
CA LYS A 62 2.65 -17.51 29.11
C LYS A 62 2.14 -16.59 30.23
N GLU A 63 2.27 -17.00 31.49
CA GLU A 63 1.81 -16.22 32.65
C GLU A 63 2.72 -15.01 32.93
N LYS A 64 4.03 -15.14 32.74
CA LYS A 64 5.00 -14.03 32.92
C LYS A 64 4.94 -12.99 31.80
N LEU A 65 4.73 -13.44 30.57
CA LEU A 65 4.48 -12.55 29.42
C LEU A 65 3.11 -11.87 29.53
N SER A 66 2.12 -12.54 30.11
CA SER A 66 0.77 -12.01 30.28
C SER A 66 0.73 -10.67 31.04
N SER A 67 1.59 -10.44 32.04
CA SER A 67 1.59 -9.17 32.78
C SER A 67 2.16 -8.00 31.98
N HIS A 68 2.95 -8.29 30.95
CA HIS A 68 3.59 -7.30 30.08
C HIS A 68 2.82 -7.11 28.77
N ILE A 69 1.88 -8.01 28.48
CA ILE A 69 1.00 -7.94 27.32
C ILE A 69 -0.20 -7.04 27.66
N ALA A 70 -0.20 -5.82 27.15
CA ALA A 70 -1.35 -4.90 27.21
C ALA A 70 -2.55 -5.35 26.35
N ASN A 71 -2.57 -6.60 25.85
CA ASN A 71 -3.73 -7.20 25.19
C ASN A 71 -4.68 -7.81 26.22
N ARG A 72 -5.35 -6.96 26.99
CA ARG A 72 -6.62 -7.35 27.62
C ARG A 72 -7.71 -7.23 26.56
N CYS A 73 -7.69 -8.13 25.57
CA CYS A 73 -8.72 -8.21 24.55
C CYS A 73 -10.03 -8.64 25.24
N LYS A 74 -10.82 -7.66 25.68
CA LYS A 74 -12.20 -7.92 26.09
C LYS A 74 -12.92 -8.47 24.86
N SER A 75 -13.56 -9.61 25.04
CA SER A 75 -14.19 -10.45 24.02
C SER A 75 -15.27 -9.76 23.17
N ASP A 76 -15.57 -8.49 23.46
CA ASP A 76 -16.50 -7.63 22.72
C ASP A 76 -15.76 -6.70 21.74
N SER A 77 -14.65 -7.18 21.19
CA SER A 77 -13.80 -6.48 20.21
C SER A 77 -14.66 -5.86 19.12
N TYR A 78 -14.65 -4.52 19.04
CA TYR A 78 -15.32 -3.74 18.00
C TYR A 78 -14.98 -4.35 16.65
N ARG A 79 -15.97 -4.98 16.00
CA ARG A 79 -15.79 -5.55 14.66
C ARG A 79 -15.74 -4.38 13.70
N PHE A 80 -14.54 -3.88 13.43
CA PHE A 80 -14.33 -2.97 12.31
C PHE A 80 -14.75 -3.69 11.04
N VAL A 81 -15.62 -3.05 10.25
CA VAL A 81 -16.01 -3.58 8.96
C VAL A 81 -15.00 -3.09 7.93
N GLU A 82 -14.33 -4.03 7.27
CA GLU A 82 -13.31 -3.77 6.26
C GLU A 82 -13.91 -4.00 4.87
N TYR A 83 -13.70 -3.04 3.97
CA TYR A 83 -14.20 -3.09 2.59
C TYR A 83 -13.04 -2.94 1.61
N TRP A 84 -13.02 -3.79 0.58
CA TRP A 84 -12.22 -3.53 -0.61
C TRP A 84 -13.01 -2.64 -1.56
N VAL A 85 -12.44 -1.47 -1.88
CA VAL A 85 -13.08 -0.50 -2.77
C VAL A 85 -12.30 -0.49 -4.09
N PRO A 86 -12.85 -1.04 -5.19
CA PRO A 86 -12.22 -0.95 -6.49
C PRO A 86 -12.23 0.51 -6.97
N ALA A 87 -11.08 1.01 -7.41
CA ALA A 87 -10.97 2.30 -8.07
C ALA A 87 -10.82 2.08 -9.57
N GLN A 88 -11.61 2.80 -10.37
CA GLN A 88 -11.42 2.82 -11.82
C GLN A 88 -10.05 3.43 -12.16
N ILE A 89 -9.46 3.02 -13.28
CA ILE A 89 -8.21 3.60 -13.77
C ILE A 89 -8.52 4.87 -14.57
N SER A 90 -7.79 5.96 -14.35
CA SER A 90 -7.97 7.18 -15.15
C SER A 90 -7.45 6.99 -16.58
N HIS A 91 -7.87 7.85 -17.52
CA HIS A 91 -7.35 7.82 -18.89
C HIS A 91 -5.83 7.99 -18.94
N VAL A 92 -5.29 8.94 -18.18
CA VAL A 92 -3.84 9.21 -18.09
C VAL A 92 -3.09 7.99 -17.56
N GLN A 93 -3.63 7.33 -16.54
CA GLN A 93 -3.06 6.08 -16.01
C GLN A 93 -3.13 4.96 -17.04
N LEU A 94 -4.25 4.83 -17.75
CA LEU A 94 -4.45 3.78 -18.75
C LEU A 94 -3.45 3.93 -19.91
N GLU A 95 -3.26 5.14 -20.43
CA GLU A 95 -2.28 5.43 -21.48
C GLU A 95 -0.86 5.03 -21.03
N GLN A 96 -0.46 5.46 -19.84
CA GLN A 96 0.87 5.17 -19.31
C GLN A 96 1.06 3.70 -18.97
N TYR A 97 0.02 3.03 -18.49
CA TYR A 97 -0.01 1.59 -18.23
C TYR A 97 0.20 0.81 -19.53
N CYS A 98 -0.58 1.12 -20.57
CA CYS A 98 -0.47 0.50 -21.89
C CYS A 98 0.91 0.78 -22.52
N ALA A 99 1.41 2.01 -22.44
CA ALA A 99 2.73 2.36 -22.94
C ALA A 99 3.85 1.56 -22.23
N THR A 100 3.73 1.38 -20.92
CA THR A 100 4.68 0.57 -20.13
C THR A 100 4.65 -0.90 -20.56
N LEU A 101 3.47 -1.48 -20.77
CA LEU A 101 3.33 -2.86 -21.24
C LEU A 101 3.91 -3.05 -22.64
N LEU A 102 3.55 -2.17 -23.58
CA LEU A 102 3.99 -2.26 -24.97
C LEU A 102 5.51 -2.12 -25.09
N SER A 103 6.11 -1.19 -24.35
CA SER A 103 7.57 -0.98 -24.35
C SER A 103 8.34 -2.18 -23.77
N ASN A 104 7.69 -3.01 -22.96
CA ASN A 104 8.29 -4.19 -22.33
C ASN A 104 7.73 -5.51 -22.87
N ALA A 105 7.00 -5.49 -23.99
CA ALA A 105 6.33 -6.67 -24.53
C ALA A 105 7.30 -7.83 -24.81
N SER A 106 8.52 -7.53 -25.27
CA SER A 106 9.56 -8.54 -25.50
C SER A 106 9.94 -9.31 -24.23
N ILE A 107 10.03 -8.63 -23.08
CA ILE A 107 10.34 -9.23 -21.78
C ILE A 107 9.12 -10.02 -21.29
N LEU A 108 7.93 -9.43 -21.37
CA LEU A 108 6.68 -10.00 -20.87
C LEU A 108 6.24 -11.25 -21.65
N CYS A 109 6.52 -11.31 -22.95
CA CYS A 109 6.17 -12.43 -23.82
C CYS A 109 7.32 -13.43 -24.03
N SER A 110 8.48 -13.22 -23.43
CA SER A 110 9.62 -14.15 -23.53
C SER A 110 9.52 -15.33 -22.57
N SER A 111 10.05 -16.49 -22.97
CA SER A 111 10.25 -17.63 -22.06
C SER A 111 11.17 -17.22 -20.90
N PRO A 112 10.90 -17.67 -19.67
CA PRO A 112 11.69 -17.29 -18.50
C PRO A 112 13.14 -17.74 -18.66
N LYS A 113 14.03 -16.79 -18.98
CA LYS A 113 15.48 -16.92 -18.88
C LYS A 113 15.92 -16.31 -17.55
N ILE A 114 17.00 -16.82 -16.96
CA ILE A 114 17.47 -16.40 -15.62
C ILE A 114 17.70 -14.87 -15.50
N ASP A 115 17.96 -14.19 -16.63
CA ASP A 115 18.20 -12.74 -16.70
C ASP A 115 16.92 -11.87 -16.79
N CYS A 116 15.71 -12.45 -16.97
CA CYS A 116 14.48 -11.67 -17.12
C CYS A 116 13.80 -11.29 -15.79
N VAL A 117 14.20 -11.89 -14.67
CA VAL A 117 13.54 -11.69 -13.35
C VAL A 117 13.64 -10.24 -12.88
N GLY A 118 14.80 -9.60 -13.05
CA GLY A 118 15.01 -8.19 -12.68
C GLY A 118 14.14 -7.25 -13.52
N ALA A 119 14.12 -7.47 -14.83
CA ALA A 119 13.33 -6.66 -15.75
C ALA A 119 11.82 -6.79 -15.51
N ILE A 120 11.31 -8.01 -15.30
CA ILE A 120 9.90 -8.24 -14.94
C ILE A 120 9.54 -7.53 -13.62
N ARG A 121 10.44 -7.60 -12.63
CA ARG A 121 10.25 -6.90 -11.35
C ARG A 121 10.17 -5.39 -11.55
N ASP A 122 11.02 -4.81 -12.38
CA ASP A 122 11.02 -3.38 -12.70
C ASP A 122 9.71 -2.96 -13.39
N VAL A 123 9.21 -3.76 -14.35
CA VAL A 123 7.91 -3.53 -15.01
C VAL A 123 6.77 -3.56 -14.00
N LEU A 124 6.75 -4.56 -13.11
CA LEU A 124 5.74 -4.67 -12.06
C LEU A 124 5.74 -3.48 -11.11
N ILE A 125 6.92 -2.98 -10.76
CA ILE A 125 7.08 -1.79 -9.90
C ILE A 125 6.58 -0.55 -10.64
N SER A 126 6.93 -0.38 -11.91
CA SER A 126 6.48 0.74 -12.72
C SER A 126 4.94 0.79 -12.82
N ILE A 127 4.33 -0.35 -13.14
CA ILE A 127 2.87 -0.48 -13.21
C ILE A 127 2.21 -0.13 -11.86
N ARG A 128 2.76 -0.64 -10.74
CA ARG A 128 2.23 -0.32 -9.40
C ARG A 128 2.31 1.17 -9.06
N LYS A 129 3.40 1.84 -9.45
CA LYS A 129 3.56 3.29 -9.26
C LYS A 129 2.56 4.07 -10.12
N CYS A 130 2.37 3.68 -11.38
CA CYS A 130 1.35 4.27 -12.27
C CYS A 130 -0.06 4.18 -11.66
N CYS A 131 -0.44 3.01 -11.12
CA CYS A 131 -1.73 2.81 -10.46
C CYS A 131 -1.90 3.61 -9.15
N ASN A 132 -0.83 4.11 -8.55
CA ASN A 132 -0.93 5.04 -7.43
C ASN A 132 -1.18 6.46 -7.94
N HIS A 133 -0.30 6.95 -8.83
CA HIS A 133 -0.46 8.23 -9.48
C HIS A 133 0.46 8.33 -10.71
N PRO A 134 0.00 8.85 -11.87
CA PRO A 134 0.84 8.92 -13.08
C PRO A 134 2.10 9.77 -12.91
N TYR A 135 2.02 10.87 -12.14
CA TYR A 135 3.16 11.76 -11.87
C TYR A 135 4.32 11.10 -11.12
N VAL A 136 4.11 9.93 -10.50
CA VAL A 136 5.19 9.19 -9.81
C VAL A 136 6.12 8.52 -10.83
N ILE A 137 5.59 8.15 -12.00
CA ILE A 137 6.38 7.54 -13.07
C ILE A 137 6.99 8.59 -13.96
N ASP A 138 6.17 9.55 -14.40
CA ASP A 138 6.60 10.56 -15.34
C ASP A 138 6.06 11.92 -14.92
N PRO A 139 6.89 12.75 -14.26
CA PRO A 139 6.53 14.11 -13.91
C PRO A 139 6.20 14.99 -15.14
N SER A 140 6.67 14.66 -16.34
CA SER A 140 6.41 15.47 -17.53
C SER A 140 4.93 15.44 -17.96
N VAL A 141 4.20 14.38 -17.60
CA VAL A 141 2.74 14.28 -17.77
C VAL A 141 2.03 15.43 -17.06
N GLN A 142 2.52 15.84 -15.89
CA GLN A 142 1.98 16.98 -15.17
C GLN A 142 2.12 18.27 -15.98
N THR A 143 3.29 18.50 -16.60
CA THR A 143 3.52 19.66 -17.44
C THR A 143 2.59 19.67 -18.65
N VAL A 144 2.40 18.51 -19.30
CA VAL A 144 1.50 18.41 -20.46
C VAL A 144 0.05 18.72 -20.06
N LEU A 145 -0.44 18.14 -18.96
CA LEU A 145 -1.80 18.37 -18.49
C LEU A 145 -2.06 19.80 -18.01
N PHE A 146 -1.02 20.51 -17.57
CA PHE A 146 -1.15 21.89 -17.10
C PHE A 146 -0.97 22.94 -18.19
N LYS A 147 -0.49 22.59 -19.40
CA LYS A 147 -0.36 23.54 -20.51
C LYS A 147 -1.68 24.22 -20.83
N ASP A 148 -2.75 23.42 -20.94
CA ASP A 148 -4.09 23.92 -21.23
C ASP A 148 -4.61 24.85 -20.12
N LEU A 149 -4.10 24.71 -18.90
CA LEU A 149 -4.46 25.54 -17.76
C LEU A 149 -3.65 26.83 -17.70
N GLU A 150 -2.43 26.87 -18.23
CA GLU A 150 -1.60 28.07 -18.23
C GLU A 150 -2.12 29.15 -19.19
N GLU A 151 -2.84 28.75 -20.22
CA GLU A 151 -3.43 29.65 -21.22
C GLU A 151 -4.77 30.28 -20.77
N VAL A 152 -5.32 29.83 -19.65
CA VAL A 152 -6.59 30.33 -19.08
C VAL A 152 -6.34 31.54 -18.20
N ASP A 153 -7.10 32.61 -18.43
CA ASP A 153 -7.13 33.78 -17.54
C ASP A 153 -8.02 33.50 -16.32
N TYR A 154 -7.42 33.38 -15.14
CA TYR A 154 -8.15 33.08 -13.91
C TYR A 154 -8.54 34.36 -13.16
N PRO A 155 -9.78 34.45 -12.66
CA PRO A 155 -10.23 35.58 -11.83
C PRO A 155 -9.41 35.79 -10.55
N SER A 156 -8.80 34.72 -10.03
CA SER A 156 -7.93 34.78 -8.86
C SER A 156 -6.91 33.63 -8.81
N GLU A 157 -5.79 33.86 -8.12
CA GLU A 157 -4.79 32.83 -7.85
C GLU A 157 -5.36 31.62 -7.09
N LYS A 158 -6.38 31.84 -6.25
CA LYS A 158 -7.03 30.75 -5.52
C LYS A 158 -7.77 29.80 -6.47
N GLU A 159 -8.48 30.35 -7.45
CA GLU A 159 -9.20 29.55 -8.45
C GLU A 159 -8.23 28.78 -9.35
N LYS A 160 -7.11 29.41 -9.73
CA LYS A 160 -6.02 28.72 -10.42
C LYS A 160 -5.54 27.51 -9.63
N VAL A 161 -5.18 27.67 -8.35
CA VAL A 161 -4.71 26.55 -7.52
C VAL A 161 -5.75 25.43 -7.40
N VAL A 162 -7.03 25.78 -7.28
CA VAL A 162 -8.12 24.78 -7.24
C VAL A 162 -8.19 23.99 -8.54
N GLU A 163 -8.04 24.63 -9.69
CA GLU A 163 -8.13 23.93 -10.98
C GLU A 163 -6.93 23.02 -11.23
N TYR A 164 -5.72 23.45 -10.85
CA TYR A 164 -4.53 22.59 -10.89
C TYR A 164 -4.69 21.36 -9.97
N LEU A 165 -5.28 21.55 -8.79
CA LEU A 165 -5.61 20.45 -7.89
C LEU A 165 -6.63 19.50 -8.51
N ASN A 166 -7.69 20.03 -9.13
CA ASN A 166 -8.72 19.23 -9.80
C ASN A 166 -8.12 18.36 -10.92
N VAL A 167 -7.22 18.91 -11.73
CA VAL A 167 -6.51 18.15 -12.77
C VAL A 167 -5.65 17.05 -12.15
N GLY A 168 -4.92 17.35 -11.08
CA GLY A 168 -4.16 16.34 -10.33
C GLY A 168 -5.03 15.21 -9.79
N ILE A 169 -6.19 15.53 -9.22
CA ILE A 169 -7.17 14.55 -8.73
C ILE A 169 -7.69 13.70 -9.91
N LYS A 170 -8.11 14.34 -11.00
CA LYS A 170 -8.62 13.65 -12.20
C LYS A 170 -7.57 12.76 -12.88
N ALA A 171 -6.27 13.07 -12.74
CA ALA A 171 -5.20 12.24 -13.28
C ALA A 171 -5.09 10.87 -12.58
N SER A 172 -5.65 10.65 -11.39
CA SER A 172 -5.61 9.37 -10.68
C SER A 172 -7.00 8.91 -10.24
N GLY A 173 -7.43 7.73 -10.69
CA GLY A 173 -8.75 7.23 -10.31
C GLY A 173 -8.89 6.90 -8.82
N LYS A 174 -7.79 6.59 -8.13
CA LYS A 174 -7.78 6.47 -6.65
C LYS A 174 -8.04 7.82 -5.98
N LEU A 175 -7.50 8.91 -6.52
CA LEU A 175 -7.74 10.26 -5.98
C LEU A 175 -9.16 10.72 -6.30
N GLN A 176 -9.69 10.43 -7.49
CA GLN A 176 -11.10 10.73 -7.81
C GLN A 176 -12.07 10.02 -6.85
N LEU A 177 -11.84 8.74 -6.59
CA LEU A 177 -12.62 7.97 -5.62
C LEU A 177 -12.46 8.54 -4.20
N LEU A 178 -11.23 8.83 -3.78
CA LEU A 178 -10.95 9.40 -2.47
C LEU A 178 -11.62 10.77 -2.28
N ASP A 179 -11.57 11.64 -3.29
CA ASP A 179 -12.22 12.96 -3.27
C ASP A 179 -13.74 12.83 -3.10
N SER A 180 -14.35 11.89 -3.81
CA SER A 180 -15.78 11.58 -3.68
C SER A 180 -16.12 11.06 -2.28
N MET A 181 -15.32 10.13 -1.75
CA MET A 181 -15.50 9.59 -0.39
C MET A 181 -15.33 10.68 0.67
N LEU A 182 -14.29 11.52 0.57
CA LEU A 182 -14.06 12.62 1.51
C LEU A 182 -15.16 13.67 1.46
N THR A 183 -15.70 13.94 0.27
CA THR A 183 -16.85 14.84 0.09
C THR A 183 -18.08 14.33 0.82
N GLU A 184 -18.41 13.04 0.67
CA GLU A 184 -19.55 12.44 1.37
C GLU A 184 -19.30 12.34 2.88
N LEU A 185 -18.10 12.01 3.33
CA LEU A 185 -17.75 12.00 4.76
C LEU A 185 -17.89 13.40 5.38
N ARG A 186 -17.43 14.44 4.70
CA ARG A 186 -17.58 15.83 5.15
C ARG A 186 -19.05 16.25 5.24
N LYS A 187 -19.86 15.90 4.24
CA LYS A 187 -21.31 16.15 4.24
C LYS A 187 -22.02 15.51 5.44
N ASN A 188 -21.54 14.34 5.88
CA ASN A 188 -22.05 13.63 7.04
C ASN A 188 -21.34 13.98 8.37
N ASN A 189 -20.48 15.01 8.40
CA ASN A 189 -19.70 15.43 9.57
C ASN A 189 -18.82 14.31 10.19
N LEU A 190 -18.32 13.40 9.36
CA LEU A 190 -17.42 12.33 9.76
C LEU A 190 -15.96 12.73 9.62
N ARG A 191 -15.08 12.08 10.38
CA ARG A 191 -13.62 12.28 10.30
C ARG A 191 -12.96 11.11 9.59
N ALA A 192 -12.01 11.41 8.72
CA ALA A 192 -11.23 10.42 7.98
C ALA A 192 -9.76 10.42 8.43
N LEU A 193 -9.15 9.24 8.43
CA LEU A 193 -7.70 9.06 8.52
C LEU A 193 -7.23 8.38 7.24
N VAL A 194 -6.36 9.05 6.49
CA VAL A 194 -5.77 8.49 5.25
C VAL A 194 -4.36 8.03 5.55
N LEU A 195 -4.09 6.75 5.34
CA LEU A 195 -2.77 6.14 5.47
C LEU A 195 -2.25 5.80 4.08
N PHE A 196 -1.01 6.19 3.78
CA PHE A 196 -0.36 5.86 2.52
C PHE A 196 1.09 5.44 2.77
N GLN A 197 1.57 4.47 1.98
CA GLN A 197 2.98 4.08 1.98
C GLN A 197 3.63 4.54 0.68
N PHE A 198 4.57 5.48 0.77
CA PHE A 198 5.42 5.85 -0.35
C PHE A 198 6.69 5.01 -0.35
N ARG A 199 7.01 4.35 -1.46
CA ARG A 199 8.28 3.64 -1.63
C ARG A 199 9.20 4.49 -2.50
N VAL A 200 10.09 5.23 -1.85
CA VAL A 200 11.26 5.82 -2.52
C VAL A 200 12.19 4.67 -2.87
N GLU A 201 12.52 4.50 -4.15
CA GLU A 201 13.61 3.61 -4.54
C GLU A 201 14.90 4.43 -4.64
N GLU A 202 15.91 4.05 -3.84
CA GLU A 202 17.26 4.58 -3.96
C GLU A 202 17.81 4.25 -5.34
N GLY A 203 18.38 5.27 -6.00
CA GLY A 203 18.75 5.23 -7.41
C GLY A 203 19.66 4.06 -7.77
N LYS A 204 19.33 3.39 -8.88
CA LYS A 204 20.31 2.64 -9.65
C LYS A 204 21.38 3.64 -10.11
N ARG A 205 22.50 3.69 -9.38
CA ARG A 205 23.76 4.26 -9.85
C ARG A 205 24.12 3.54 -11.14
N GLY A 206 23.89 4.20 -12.28
CA GLY A 206 24.44 3.78 -13.55
C GLY A 206 25.96 3.77 -13.42
N MET A 207 26.55 2.58 -13.51
CA MET A 207 27.95 2.45 -13.90
C MET A 207 28.02 2.84 -15.37
N GLU A 208 28.34 4.10 -15.62
CA GLU A 208 28.90 4.50 -16.91
C GLU A 208 30.30 3.87 -16.99
N LYS A 209 30.44 2.88 -17.87
CA LYS A 209 31.75 2.31 -18.24
C LYS A 209 31.97 2.54 -19.73
N GLY A 210 33.10 3.19 -20.04
CA GLY A 210 33.77 3.11 -21.33
C GLY A 210 33.65 4.36 -22.18
#